data_AF-A0A9P5WWI5-F1
#
_entry.id   AF-A0A9P5WWI5-F1
#
_cell.length_a   1.000
_cell.length_b   1.000
_cell.length_c   1.000
_cell.angle_alpha   90.00
_cell.angle_beta   90.00
_cell.angle_gamma   90.00
#
_symmetry.space_group_name_H-M   'P 1'
#
loop_
_entity.id
_entity.type
_entity.pdbx_description
1 polymer ?
#
loop_
_entity_poly.entity_id
_entity_poly.type
_entity_poly.pdbx_seq_one_letter_code
_entity_poly.pdbx_strand_id
1 'polypeptide(L)'
;GTAVGVSGSNIDQNTTHPDPTFECFVDDVSIGRTSPFQFAENNWPFCNKDGLPDGLHKLRIDVTVMSPDHTFWLDQIKYNPSSAVPLDNKVIWLGNTDPAIAYDLHWGEWPGGLGNITMRNNSVALVQFIGMSNFDLVHSYPHET
;
A
#
# COMPACT_ATOMS: atom_id res chain seq x y z
N GLY A 1 16.57 -1.06 -5.11
CA GLY A 1 15.14 -0.77 -5.06
C GLY A 1 14.98 0.72 -4.93
N THR A 2 13.92 1.30 -5.49
CA THR A 2 13.77 2.76 -5.62
C THR A 2 12.61 3.34 -4.83
N ALA A 3 11.78 2.49 -4.23
CA ALA A 3 10.66 2.90 -3.39
C ALA A 3 10.30 1.84 -2.35
N VAL A 4 9.67 2.26 -1.26
CA VAL A 4 9.12 1.39 -0.22
C VAL A 4 7.81 1.97 0.33
N GLY A 5 6.85 1.11 0.64
CA GLY A 5 5.61 1.42 1.31
C GLY A 5 5.32 0.40 2.40
N VAL A 6 4.85 0.86 3.55
CA VAL A 6 4.49 0.04 4.70
C VAL A 6 3.03 0.29 5.02
N SER A 7 2.26 -0.77 5.24
CA SER A 7 0.86 -0.67 5.63
C SER A 7 0.51 -1.64 6.76
N GLY A 8 -0.48 -1.29 7.55
CA GLY A 8 -0.96 -2.08 8.68
C GLY A 8 -2.37 -1.68 9.09
N SER A 9 -2.88 -2.29 10.16
CA SER A 9 -4.15 -1.84 10.73
C SER A 9 -3.92 -0.54 11.50
N ASN A 10 -4.59 0.54 11.10
CA ASN A 10 -4.54 1.76 11.92
C ASN A 10 -5.42 1.58 13.16
N ILE A 11 -5.14 2.43 14.14
CA ILE A 11 -5.91 2.51 15.37
C ILE A 11 -6.61 3.86 15.32
N ASP A 12 -7.84 3.91 15.83
CA ASP A 12 -8.60 5.14 15.98
C ASP A 12 -7.74 6.20 16.70
N GLN A 13 -7.28 7.19 15.93
CA GLN A 13 -6.39 8.24 16.43
C GLN A 13 -7.15 9.43 17.01
N ASN A 14 -8.46 9.30 17.28
CA ASN A 14 -9.27 10.35 17.90
C ASN A 14 -8.99 10.49 19.41
N THR A 15 -7.74 10.28 19.83
CA THR A 15 -7.25 10.40 21.20
C THR A 15 -6.04 11.31 21.23
N THR A 16 -5.86 12.05 22.33
CA THR A 16 -4.70 12.93 22.53
C THR A 16 -3.37 12.18 22.67
N HIS A 17 -3.43 10.84 22.83
CA HIS A 17 -2.28 9.97 23.03
C HIS A 17 -2.49 8.68 22.22
N PRO A 18 -2.26 8.71 20.90
CA PRO A 18 -2.44 7.53 20.06
C PRO A 18 -1.48 6.42 20.50
N ASP A 19 -1.97 5.19 20.52
CA ASP A 19 -1.20 4.01 20.95
C ASP A 19 -1.60 2.77 20.16
N PRO A 20 -0.65 2.07 19.50
CA PRO A 20 0.75 2.42 19.25
C PRO A 20 1.04 3.75 18.56
N THR A 21 2.23 4.27 18.87
CA THR A 21 2.95 5.24 18.03
C THR A 21 4.03 4.55 17.23
N PHE A 22 4.35 5.09 16.05
CA PHE A 22 5.41 4.56 15.20
C PHE A 22 6.07 5.65 14.36
N GLU A 23 7.32 5.40 13.96
CA GLU A 23 8.05 6.19 12.97
C GLU A 23 8.89 5.28 12.06
N CYS A 24 8.95 5.63 10.77
CA CYS A 24 9.67 4.88 9.77
C CYS A 24 10.97 5.56 9.36
N PHE A 25 11.98 4.75 9.07
CA PHE A 25 13.29 5.17 8.61
C PHE A 25 13.74 4.36 7.40
N VAL A 26 14.40 5.03 6.46
CA VAL A 26 15.14 4.39 5.38
C VAL A 26 16.58 4.86 5.46
N ASP A 27 17.52 3.92 5.60
CA ASP A 27 18.95 4.21 5.75
C ASP A 27 19.22 5.22 6.88
N ASP A 28 18.57 4.99 8.03
CA ASP A 28 18.63 5.81 9.24
C ASP A 28 18.08 7.24 9.09
N VAL A 29 17.49 7.59 7.94
CA VAL A 29 16.78 8.86 7.72
C VAL A 29 15.28 8.67 7.93
N SER A 30 14.68 9.48 8.80
CA SER A 30 13.22 9.46 9.00
C SER A 30 12.49 9.81 7.70
N ILE A 31 11.51 9.00 7.35
CA ILE A 31 10.53 9.26 6.28
C ILE A 31 9.17 9.65 6.84
N GLY A 32 9.07 9.80 8.17
CA GLY A 32 7.86 10.12 8.89
C GLY A 32 6.79 9.03 8.84
N ARG A 33 5.56 9.43 9.15
CA ARG A 33 4.35 8.62 9.06
C ARG A 33 3.28 9.38 8.29
N THR A 34 2.33 8.66 7.71
CA THR A 34 1.15 9.24 7.08
C THR A 34 0.28 9.94 8.12
N SER A 35 -0.56 10.86 7.62
CA SER A 35 -1.55 11.52 8.46
C SER A 35 -2.51 10.51 9.08
N PRO A 36 -2.93 10.70 10.33
CA PRO A 36 -3.95 9.89 10.96
C PRO A 36 -5.25 9.85 10.16
N PHE A 37 -5.95 8.72 10.18
CA PHE A 37 -7.31 8.60 9.71
C PHE A 37 -8.24 8.30 10.89
N GLN A 38 -9.44 8.88 10.85
CA GLN A 38 -10.39 8.87 11.97
C GLN A 38 -11.16 7.55 12.12
N PHE A 39 -11.05 6.64 11.15
CA PHE A 39 -11.71 5.34 11.19
C PHE A 39 -10.66 4.23 11.26
N ALA A 40 -11.03 3.12 11.89
CA ALA A 40 -10.25 1.90 11.86
C ALA A 40 -10.32 1.28 10.45
N GLU A 41 -9.15 1.04 9.88
CA GLU A 41 -8.88 0.62 8.51
C GLU A 41 -7.80 -0.46 8.53
N ASN A 42 -8.05 -1.50 7.74
CA ASN A 42 -7.05 -2.51 7.42
C ASN A 42 -6.25 -2.05 6.20
N ASN A 43 -4.99 -2.46 6.05
CA ASN A 43 -4.09 -2.01 4.99
C ASN A 43 -3.88 -0.48 4.95
N TRP A 44 -4.01 0.21 6.08
CA TRP A 44 -3.75 1.64 6.17
C TRP A 44 -2.26 1.93 5.91
N PRO A 45 -1.92 2.86 5.00
CA PRO A 45 -0.53 3.21 4.74
C PRO A 45 0.08 3.85 5.99
N PHE A 46 1.12 3.27 6.56
CA PHE A 46 1.87 3.83 7.69
C PHE A 46 2.92 4.83 7.23
N CYS A 47 3.69 4.50 6.20
CA CYS A 47 4.72 5.36 5.65
C CYS A 47 5.06 4.90 4.22
N ASN A 48 5.51 5.84 3.40
CA ASN A 48 5.94 5.58 2.03
C ASN A 48 7.11 6.50 1.67
N LYS A 49 8.01 5.98 0.84
CA LYS A 49 9.14 6.73 0.32
C LYS A 49 9.42 6.30 -1.11
N ASP A 50 9.34 7.25 -2.02
CA ASP A 50 9.71 7.11 -3.41
C ASP A 50 11.02 7.84 -3.72
N GLY A 51 11.59 7.59 -4.90
CA GLY A 51 12.78 8.29 -5.39
C GLY A 51 14.06 7.96 -4.64
N LEU A 52 14.14 6.77 -4.03
CA LEU A 52 15.38 6.27 -3.46
C LEU A 52 16.39 5.98 -4.58
N PRO A 53 17.68 6.27 -4.38
CA PRO A 53 18.73 5.82 -5.29
C PRO A 53 18.65 4.32 -5.47
N ASP A 54 18.82 3.81 -6.69
CA ASP A 54 18.69 2.36 -6.86
C ASP A 54 19.77 1.60 -6.10
N GLY A 55 19.36 0.83 -5.09
CA GLY A 55 20.30 0.01 -4.32
C GLY A 55 19.67 -0.82 -3.20
N LEU A 56 20.52 -1.34 -2.33
CA LEU A 56 20.09 -1.98 -1.09
C LEU A 56 19.80 -0.90 -0.04
N HIS A 57 18.61 -0.95 0.55
CA HIS A 57 18.20 -0.04 1.61
C HIS A 57 17.83 -0.81 2.88
N LYS A 58 17.95 -0.15 4.03
CA LYS A 58 17.46 -0.67 5.32
C LYS A 58 16.21 0.08 5.73
N LEU A 59 15.09 -0.64 5.76
CA LEU A 59 13.86 -0.16 6.38
C LEU A 59 13.91 -0.48 7.88
N ARG A 60 13.65 0.53 8.72
CA ARG A 60 13.46 0.38 10.16
C ARG A 60 12.14 1.05 10.56
N ILE A 61 11.38 0.39 11.42
CA ILE A 61 10.13 0.91 11.99
C ILE A 61 10.30 0.87 13.50
N ASP A 62 10.33 2.03 14.13
CA ASP A 62 10.35 2.13 15.58
C ASP A 62 8.90 2.21 16.05
N VAL A 63 8.48 1.30 16.92
CA VAL A 63 7.11 1.20 17.43
C VAL A 63 7.13 1.27 18.95
N THR A 64 6.24 2.08 19.52
CA THR A 64 6.00 2.14 20.96
C THR A 64 4.55 1.79 21.23
N VAL A 65 4.34 0.76 22.05
CA VAL A 65 3.03 0.34 22.56
C VAL A 65 3.01 0.63 24.07
N MET A 66 2.08 1.47 24.53
CA MET A 66 1.96 1.87 25.92
C MET A 66 1.02 0.96 26.72
N SER A 67 -0.12 0.59 26.14
CA SER A 67 -1.11 -0.30 26.73
C SER A 67 -0.83 -1.75 26.36
N PRO A 68 -0.83 -2.70 27.32
CA PRO A 68 -0.69 -4.12 27.00
C PRO A 68 -1.88 -4.68 26.20
N ASP A 69 -3.01 -3.98 26.17
CA ASP A 69 -4.20 -4.37 25.42
C ASP A 69 -4.15 -3.90 23.95
N HIS A 70 -3.15 -3.10 23.58
CA HIS A 70 -2.96 -2.63 22.21
C HIS A 70 -1.91 -3.46 21.48
N THR A 71 -2.09 -3.60 20.16
CA THR A 71 -1.19 -4.36 19.30
C THR A 71 -0.90 -3.56 18.04
N PHE A 72 0.36 -3.55 17.62
CA PHE A 72 0.77 -3.03 16.32
C PHE A 72 0.64 -4.13 15.27
N TRP A 73 -0.26 -3.94 14.32
CA TRP A 73 -0.48 -4.90 13.23
C TRP A 73 0.19 -4.39 11.95
N LEU A 74 1.10 -5.19 11.41
CA LEU A 74 1.73 -4.97 10.12
C LEU A 74 1.09 -5.89 9.09
N ASP A 75 0.55 -5.33 8.02
CA ASP A 75 -0.14 -6.11 7.00
C ASP A 75 0.79 -6.41 5.84
N GLN A 76 1.50 -5.38 5.33
CA GLN A 76 2.35 -5.54 4.16
C GLN A 76 3.50 -4.53 4.11
N ILE A 77 4.59 -4.97 3.48
CA ILE A 77 5.68 -4.13 3.01
C ILE A 77 5.78 -4.31 1.50
N LYS A 78 5.59 -3.22 0.75
CA LYS A 78 5.76 -3.15 -0.70
C LYS A 78 7.05 -2.40 -1.01
N TYR A 79 7.73 -2.79 -2.07
CA TYR A 79 8.90 -2.07 -2.56
C TYR A 79 9.00 -2.15 -4.07
N ASN A 80 9.59 -1.13 -4.68
CA ASN A 80 9.96 -1.17 -6.09
C ASN A 80 11.37 -1.74 -6.22
N PRO A 81 11.56 -2.96 -6.78
CA PRO A 81 12.88 -3.56 -6.95
C PRO A 81 13.73 -2.78 -7.96
N SER A 82 15.04 -3.05 -7.95
CA SER A 82 15.91 -2.61 -9.04
C SER A 82 15.52 -3.32 -10.32
N SER A 83 15.66 -2.66 -11.48
CA SER A 83 15.28 -3.24 -12.79
C SER A 83 16.05 -4.51 -13.15
N ALA A 84 17.22 -4.72 -12.54
CA ALA A 84 18.06 -5.90 -12.74
C ALA A 84 17.65 -7.10 -11.86
N VAL A 85 16.73 -6.95 -10.90
CA VAL A 85 16.32 -8.06 -10.02
C VAL A 85 15.40 -9.02 -10.79
N PRO A 86 15.74 -10.32 -10.87
CA PRO A 86 14.85 -11.31 -11.47
C PRO A 86 13.55 -11.46 -10.67
N LEU A 87 12.41 -11.38 -11.35
CA LEU A 87 11.08 -11.43 -10.73
C LEU A 87 10.33 -12.75 -10.99
N ASP A 88 10.92 -13.70 -11.72
CA ASP A 88 10.25 -14.90 -12.25
C ASP A 88 9.55 -15.78 -11.18
N ASN A 89 10.01 -15.67 -9.92
CA ASN A 89 9.48 -16.41 -8.77
C ASN A 89 9.09 -15.47 -7.61
N LYS A 90 8.62 -14.26 -7.92
CA LYS A 90 8.22 -13.26 -6.93
C LYS A 90 6.73 -12.95 -7.04
N VAL A 91 6.12 -12.62 -5.91
CA VAL A 91 4.78 -12.05 -5.89
C VAL A 91 4.90 -10.60 -6.33
N ILE A 92 4.21 -10.23 -7.40
CA ILE A 92 4.21 -8.88 -7.96
C ILE A 92 2.85 -8.26 -7.67
N TRP A 93 2.87 -7.07 -7.10
CA TRP A 93 1.68 -6.24 -6.96
C TRP A 93 1.63 -5.26 -8.13
N LEU A 94 0.53 -5.29 -8.89
CA LEU A 94 0.23 -4.30 -9.93
C LEU A 94 -0.72 -3.27 -9.32
N GLY A 95 -0.28 -2.01 -9.27
CA GLY A 95 -1.12 -0.91 -8.85
C GLY A 95 -2.17 -0.57 -9.91
N ASN A 96 -3.25 0.11 -9.51
CA ASN A 96 -4.31 0.49 -10.44
C ASN A 96 -3.83 1.44 -11.54
N THR A 97 -2.70 2.14 -11.36
CA THR A 97 -2.06 3.01 -12.34
C THR A 97 -0.92 2.34 -13.11
N ASP A 98 -0.69 1.05 -12.90
CA ASP A 98 0.34 0.30 -13.60
C ASP A 98 0.03 0.28 -15.11
N PRO A 99 0.99 0.60 -15.99
CA PRO A 99 0.77 0.64 -17.44
C PRO A 99 0.42 -0.74 -18.05
N ALA A 100 0.65 -1.83 -17.32
CA ALA A 100 0.17 -3.16 -17.70
C ALA A 100 -1.36 -3.30 -17.59
N ILE A 101 -2.04 -2.37 -16.90
CA ILE A 101 -3.49 -2.32 -16.77
C ILE A 101 -4.06 -1.26 -17.72
N ALA A 102 -4.87 -1.70 -18.67
CA ALA A 102 -5.62 -0.85 -19.58
C ALA A 102 -7.10 -0.88 -19.22
N TYR A 103 -7.66 0.27 -18.89
CA TYR A 103 -9.09 0.44 -18.66
C TYR A 103 -9.78 0.97 -19.91
N ASP A 104 -11.01 0.54 -20.15
CA ASP A 104 -11.86 1.20 -21.13
C ASP A 104 -12.34 2.60 -20.65
N LEU A 105 -13.08 3.30 -21.50
CA LEU A 105 -13.55 4.66 -21.26
C LEU A 105 -14.60 4.79 -20.13
N HIS A 106 -15.06 3.68 -19.55
CA HIS A 106 -16.10 3.68 -18.52
C HIS A 106 -15.55 3.60 -17.10
N TRP A 107 -14.23 3.47 -16.95
CA TRP A 107 -13.57 3.55 -15.65
C TRP A 107 -13.18 4.98 -15.33
N GLY A 108 -13.41 5.39 -14.09
CA GLY A 108 -12.92 6.64 -13.52
C GLY A 108 -11.99 6.36 -12.34
N GLU A 109 -11.17 7.34 -12.00
CA GLU A 109 -10.36 7.29 -10.78
C GLU A 109 -11.28 7.45 -9.56
N TRP A 110 -11.12 6.59 -8.56
CA TRP A 110 -11.74 6.78 -7.25
C TRP A 110 -11.02 7.89 -6.49
N PRO A 111 -11.73 8.79 -5.79
CA PRO A 111 -11.11 9.89 -5.05
C PRO A 111 -9.95 9.43 -4.15
N GLY A 112 -8.84 10.17 -4.21
CA GLY A 112 -7.63 9.84 -3.45
C GLY A 112 -6.73 8.78 -4.09
N GLY A 113 -6.95 8.42 -5.37
CA GLY A 113 -6.08 7.51 -6.12
C GLY A 113 -6.12 6.07 -5.62
N LEU A 114 -7.14 5.70 -4.84
CA LEU A 114 -7.26 4.38 -4.18
C LEU A 114 -7.55 3.24 -5.16
N GLY A 115 -7.98 3.57 -6.36
CA GLY A 115 -8.35 2.59 -7.38
C GLY A 115 -9.02 3.23 -8.58
N ASN A 116 -9.39 2.40 -9.53
CA ASN A 116 -10.28 2.76 -10.62
C ASN A 116 -11.64 2.10 -10.36
N ILE A 117 -12.74 2.81 -10.64
CA ILE A 117 -14.11 2.33 -10.47
C ILE A 117 -14.92 2.52 -11.74
N THR A 118 -15.93 1.67 -11.96
CA THR A 118 -16.95 1.85 -12.97
C THR A 118 -18.33 1.54 -12.39
N MET A 119 -19.36 2.23 -12.87
CA MET A 119 -20.77 1.93 -12.58
C MET A 119 -21.49 1.34 -13.80
N ARG A 120 -20.76 1.09 -14.89
CA ARG A 120 -21.34 0.53 -16.12
C ARG A 120 -21.11 -0.97 -16.18
N ASN A 121 -22.18 -1.70 -16.45
CA ASN A 121 -22.09 -3.12 -16.71
C ASN A 121 -21.26 -3.36 -17.98
N ASN A 122 -20.53 -4.48 -18.00
CA ASN A 122 -19.66 -4.90 -19.10
C ASN A 122 -18.47 -3.97 -19.38
N SER A 123 -18.13 -3.07 -18.46
CA SER A 123 -16.84 -2.36 -18.50
C SER A 123 -15.67 -3.35 -18.37
N VAL A 124 -14.59 -3.08 -19.09
CA VAL A 124 -13.45 -4.00 -19.19
C VAL A 124 -12.18 -3.36 -18.64
N ALA A 125 -11.44 -4.11 -17.83
CA ALA A 125 -10.05 -3.86 -17.51
C ALA A 125 -9.20 -5.02 -18.06
N LEU A 126 -8.17 -4.70 -18.84
CA LEU A 126 -7.24 -5.66 -19.42
C LEU A 126 -5.92 -5.59 -18.66
N VAL A 127 -5.43 -6.73 -18.20
CA VAL A 127 -4.15 -6.82 -17.50
C VAL A 127 -3.19 -7.68 -18.33
N GLN A 128 -2.10 -7.08 -18.78
CA GLN A 128 -1.01 -7.80 -19.45
C GLN A 128 -0.03 -8.32 -18.39
N PHE A 129 -0.07 -9.61 -18.11
CA PHE A 129 0.81 -10.24 -17.12
C PHE A 129 1.65 -11.34 -17.76
N ILE A 130 2.96 -11.30 -17.50
CA ILE A 130 3.92 -12.34 -17.89
C ILE A 130 4.49 -12.94 -16.60
N GLY A 131 3.98 -14.11 -16.21
CA GLY A 131 4.45 -14.81 -15.00
C GLY A 131 3.74 -16.13 -14.75
N MET A 132 4.10 -16.80 -13.65
CA MET A 132 3.49 -18.08 -13.25
C MET A 132 2.32 -17.82 -12.30
N SER A 133 1.11 -18.06 -12.81
CA SER A 133 -0.20 -18.07 -12.14
C SER A 133 -0.21 -17.96 -10.60
N ASN A 134 -0.58 -16.78 -10.09
CA ASN A 134 -1.46 -16.55 -8.92
C ASN A 134 -1.97 -15.11 -9.04
N PHE A 135 -3.06 -14.92 -9.80
CA PHE A 135 -3.68 -13.62 -9.99
C PHE A 135 -4.88 -13.51 -9.04
N ASP A 136 -4.80 -12.60 -8.07
CA ASP A 136 -5.91 -12.30 -7.16
C ASP A 136 -6.45 -10.90 -7.48
N LEU A 137 -7.70 -10.83 -7.93
CA LEU A 137 -8.43 -9.58 -8.15
C LEU A 137 -9.23 -9.29 -6.90
N VAL A 138 -8.78 -8.30 -6.12
CA VAL A 138 -9.58 -7.80 -5.00
C VAL A 138 -10.69 -6.90 -5.56
N HIS A 139 -11.92 -7.41 -5.55
CA HIS A 139 -13.12 -6.66 -5.89
C HIS A 139 -13.77 -6.14 -4.60
N SER A 140 -13.75 -4.82 -4.39
CA SER A 140 -14.50 -4.18 -3.30
C SER A 140 -15.77 -3.55 -3.85
N TYR A 141 -16.92 -3.96 -3.31
CA TYR A 141 -18.18 -3.26 -3.54
C TYR A 141 -18.21 -2.01 -2.66
N PRO A 142 -18.56 -0.82 -3.18
CA PRO A 142 -18.93 0.28 -2.31
C PRO A 142 -20.15 -0.15 -1.49
N HIS A 143 -20.08 0.03 -0.17
CA HIS A 143 -21.23 -0.16 0.71
C HIS A 143 -22.35 0.78 0.24
N GLU A 144 -23.50 0.23 -0.15
CA GLU A 144 -24.71 1.02 -0.33
C GLU A 144 -25.08 1.64 1.02
N THR A 145 -25.15 2.97 1.07
CA THR A 145 -25.62 3.76 2.22
C THR A 145 -27.13 3.73 2.34
#